data_AF-A0A401S670-F1
#
_entry.id   AF-A0A401S670-F1
#
_cell.length_a   1.000
_cell.length_b   1.000
_cell.length_c   1.000
_cell.angle_alpha   90.00
_cell.angle_beta   90.00
_cell.angle_gamma   90.00
#
_symmetry.space_group_name_H-M   'P 1'
#
loop_
_entity.id
_entity.type
_entity.pdbx_description
1 polymer ?
#
loop_
_entity_poly.entity_id
_entity_poly.type
_entity_poly.pdbx_seq_one_letter_code
_entity_poly.pdbx_strand_id
1 'polypeptide(L)'
;MAARGGGSAGLELLRRLPRVSLANLRPNPGAKKKEKRRGRGIHGGKKSGRGHKGQTQRGNRPRLGFEGGQTPFYIVIPKYGYNEGHSYRRQYQPLSLNRLQYLIDLGRVDPSQPIDLTQLVNARGVTVQPLKRDYGIQLVEEGVDNFVAKVSIEVQWASELAIAAIEKNGGIITTGFYDPRSLDVLCKPVPFFLRGQPIPKRMLPPEELVPYYTDAQNRGYLADPAKVQEARMDLAKKYGYILPDITKDEMYNMLTMRKDPRQIFFGLAPGWVVNLSEKKILKPTDKELCSYYSS
;
A
#
# COMPACT_ATOMS: atom_id res chain seq x y z
N MET A 1 40.40 -15.89 -8.00
CA MET A 1 40.90 -14.99 -6.94
C MET A 1 41.37 -13.66 -7.54
N ALA A 2 40.46 -12.76 -7.93
CA ALA A 2 40.86 -11.44 -8.43
C ALA A 2 39.71 -10.45 -8.23
N ALA A 3 39.88 -9.49 -7.31
CA ALA A 3 39.22 -8.17 -7.23
C ALA A 3 39.36 -7.58 -5.80
N ARG A 4 40.59 -7.25 -5.37
CA ARG A 4 40.85 -6.45 -4.14
C ARG A 4 41.64 -5.16 -4.42
N GLY A 5 41.73 -4.70 -5.67
CA GLY A 5 42.64 -3.60 -6.08
C GLY A 5 42.01 -2.24 -6.41
N GLY A 6 40.69 -2.16 -6.61
CA GLY A 6 40.06 -0.91 -7.10
C GLY A 6 39.97 0.21 -6.06
N GLY A 7 39.67 -0.14 -4.81
CA GLY A 7 39.53 0.84 -3.72
C GLY A 7 40.85 1.42 -3.23
N SER A 8 41.92 0.61 -3.21
CA SER A 8 43.26 1.04 -2.75
C SER A 8 43.93 1.99 -3.74
N ALA A 9 43.80 1.74 -5.05
CA ALA A 9 44.39 2.58 -6.09
C ALA A 9 43.83 4.02 -6.08
N GLY A 10 42.51 4.19 -5.82
CA GLY A 10 41.90 5.50 -5.70
C GLY A 10 42.42 6.30 -4.51
N LEU A 11 42.61 5.65 -3.36
CA LEU A 11 43.16 6.28 -2.16
C LEU A 11 44.64 6.61 -2.30
N GLU A 12 45.43 5.77 -2.96
CA GLU A 12 46.84 6.03 -3.22
C GLU A 12 47.03 7.24 -4.15
N LEU A 13 46.20 7.36 -5.19
CA LEU A 13 46.18 8.53 -6.07
C LEU A 13 45.82 9.81 -5.30
N LEU A 14 44.81 9.76 -4.41
CA LEU A 14 44.40 10.92 -3.63
C LEU A 14 45.49 11.42 -2.67
N ARG A 15 46.38 10.54 -2.16
CA ARG A 15 47.51 10.95 -1.30
C ARG A 15 48.55 11.83 -2.02
N ARG A 16 48.66 11.69 -3.35
CA ARG A 16 49.62 12.42 -4.18
C ARG A 16 49.03 13.73 -4.73
N LEU A 17 47.71 13.89 -4.70
CA LEU A 17 47.01 15.06 -5.22
C LEU A 17 46.93 16.18 -4.17
N PRO A 18 46.75 17.44 -4.60
CA PRO A 18 46.51 18.54 -3.68
C PRO A 18 45.29 18.30 -2.78
N ARG A 19 45.28 18.95 -1.61
CA ARG A 19 44.16 18.87 -0.67
C ARG A 19 42.85 19.24 -1.38
N VAL A 20 41.83 18.40 -1.21
CA VAL A 20 40.46 18.72 -1.65
C VAL A 20 39.97 19.95 -0.87
N SER A 21 39.54 20.97 -1.60
CA SER A 21 39.10 22.25 -1.06
C SER A 21 37.82 22.69 -1.78
N LEU A 22 37.12 23.71 -1.27
CA LEU A 22 35.91 24.21 -1.93
C LEU A 22 36.18 24.69 -3.38
N ALA A 23 37.42 25.09 -3.68
CA ALA A 23 37.82 25.60 -4.99
C ALA A 23 37.94 24.51 -6.08
N ASN A 24 38.22 23.25 -5.72
CA ASN A 24 38.45 22.17 -6.70
C ASN A 24 37.27 21.20 -6.84
N LEU A 25 36.13 21.53 -6.23
CA LEU A 25 34.88 20.80 -6.42
C LEU A 25 34.33 21.07 -7.83
N ARG A 26 34.00 19.99 -8.54
CA ARG A 26 33.31 20.05 -9.82
C ARG A 26 32.13 19.09 -9.81
N PRO A 27 30.98 19.45 -10.42
CA PRO A 27 29.90 18.50 -10.59
C PRO A 27 30.36 17.34 -11.47
N ASN A 28 29.70 16.17 -11.32
CA ASN A 28 29.94 15.03 -12.20
C ASN A 28 29.74 15.48 -13.66
N PRO A 29 30.68 15.21 -14.59
CA PRO A 29 30.53 15.58 -16.00
C PRO A 29 29.15 15.17 -16.54
N GLY A 30 28.47 16.11 -17.19
CA GLY A 30 27.13 15.90 -17.75
C GLY A 30 25.96 16.16 -16.79
N ALA A 31 26.17 16.22 -15.47
CA ALA A 31 25.11 16.55 -14.50
C ALA A 31 24.56 17.97 -14.70
N LYS A 32 25.43 18.92 -15.09
CA LYS A 32 25.03 20.26 -15.53
C LYS A 32 25.26 20.40 -17.03
N LYS A 33 24.16 20.50 -17.79
CA LYS A 33 24.24 20.83 -19.22
C LYS A 33 24.56 22.31 -19.38
N LYS A 34 25.50 22.63 -20.28
CA LYS A 34 25.81 24.02 -20.64
C LYS A 34 24.55 24.67 -21.23
N GLU A 35 24.18 25.83 -20.71
CA GLU A 35 23.03 26.59 -21.19
C GLU A 35 23.28 27.09 -22.62
N LYS A 36 22.42 26.72 -23.56
CA LYS A 36 22.44 27.30 -24.91
C LYS A 36 21.77 28.68 -24.86
N ARG A 37 22.57 29.72 -24.68
CA ARG A 37 22.09 31.11 -24.67
C ARG A 37 21.72 31.54 -26.09
N ARG A 38 20.41 31.70 -26.33
CA ARG A 38 19.88 32.25 -27.59
C ARG A 38 19.96 33.78 -27.56
N GLY A 39 19.99 34.43 -28.72
CA GLY A 39 20.10 35.89 -28.85
C GLY A 39 21.52 36.44 -28.81
N ARG A 40 22.55 35.59 -28.85
CA ARG A 40 23.97 35.99 -28.88
C ARG A 40 24.73 35.25 -29.99
N GLY A 41 25.68 35.93 -30.61
CA GLY A 41 26.61 35.35 -31.61
C GLY A 41 25.96 34.88 -32.90
N ILE A 42 26.79 34.33 -33.80
CA ILE A 42 26.36 33.82 -35.11
C ILE A 42 25.44 32.61 -34.93
N HIS A 43 25.82 31.67 -34.07
CA HIS A 43 25.05 30.46 -33.78
C HIS A 43 24.01 30.71 -32.68
N GLY A 44 22.81 31.15 -33.09
CA GLY A 44 21.68 31.35 -32.18
C GLY A 44 21.32 32.81 -31.90
N GLY A 45 21.99 33.78 -32.51
CA GLY A 45 21.65 35.21 -32.40
C GLY A 45 20.45 35.61 -33.26
N LYS A 46 20.66 35.75 -34.58
CA LYS A 46 19.73 36.39 -35.54
C LYS A 46 18.24 36.12 -35.30
N LYS A 47 17.79 34.87 -35.48
CA LYS A 47 16.38 34.48 -35.23
C LYS A 47 16.17 33.83 -33.86
N SER A 48 17.24 33.61 -33.10
CA SER A 48 17.16 32.96 -31.78
C SER A 48 16.40 31.62 -31.77
N GLY A 49 16.39 30.89 -32.89
CA GLY A 49 15.62 29.65 -33.06
C GLY A 49 14.09 29.83 -33.03
N ARG A 50 13.57 31.04 -33.27
CA ARG A 50 12.14 31.37 -33.29
C ARG A 50 11.53 31.47 -34.70
N GLY A 51 12.33 31.28 -35.77
CA GLY A 51 11.85 31.39 -37.15
C GLY A 51 11.67 32.83 -37.68
N HIS A 52 10.88 33.00 -38.73
CA HIS A 52 10.61 34.30 -39.39
C HIS A 52 9.15 34.72 -39.23
N LYS A 53 8.91 35.98 -38.81
CA LYS A 53 7.61 36.66 -38.70
C LYS A 53 6.52 35.76 -38.07
N GLY A 54 5.27 36.18 -38.18
CA GLY A 54 4.11 35.40 -37.73
C GLY A 54 4.04 35.15 -36.22
N GLN A 55 3.07 34.33 -35.83
CA GLN A 55 2.75 34.03 -34.44
C GLN A 55 3.87 33.25 -33.72
N THR A 56 4.58 32.38 -34.44
CA THR A 56 5.71 31.62 -33.89
C THR A 56 6.86 32.52 -33.42
N GLN A 57 7.23 33.54 -34.21
CA GLN A 57 8.32 34.45 -33.81
C GLN A 57 7.88 35.40 -32.69
N ARG A 58 6.64 35.90 -32.77
CA ARG A 58 6.06 36.87 -31.83
C ARG A 58 5.65 36.25 -30.49
N GLY A 59 5.60 34.91 -30.39
CA GLY A 59 5.21 34.21 -29.17
C GLY A 59 3.70 34.12 -28.96
N ASN A 60 2.89 34.51 -29.94
CA ASN A 60 1.44 34.60 -29.84
C ASN A 60 0.77 33.43 -30.55
N ARG A 61 1.27 32.21 -30.33
CA ARG A 61 0.64 31.00 -30.87
C ARG A 61 -0.71 30.78 -30.17
N PRO A 62 -1.72 30.24 -30.87
CA PRO A 62 -2.95 29.80 -30.23
C PRO A 62 -2.72 28.75 -29.15
N ARG A 63 -3.73 28.54 -28.30
CA ARG A 63 -3.71 27.52 -27.23
C ARG A 63 -3.41 26.12 -27.77
N LEU A 64 -2.87 25.25 -26.92
CA LEU A 64 -2.71 23.84 -27.24
C LEU A 64 -4.07 23.22 -27.60
N GLY A 65 -4.11 22.44 -28.68
CA GLY A 65 -5.34 21.85 -29.21
C GLY A 65 -6.11 22.75 -30.19
N PHE A 66 -5.61 23.93 -30.56
CA PHE A 66 -6.19 24.73 -31.64
C PHE A 66 -5.71 24.27 -33.03
N GLU A 67 -6.64 23.93 -33.91
CA GLU A 67 -6.36 23.32 -35.23
C GLU A 67 -6.54 24.32 -36.40
N GLY A 68 -6.38 25.62 -36.16
CA GLY A 68 -6.37 26.62 -37.22
C GLY A 68 -7.75 27.15 -37.66
N GLY A 69 -8.84 26.71 -37.02
CA GLY A 69 -10.19 27.22 -37.24
C GLY A 69 -11.25 26.12 -37.38
N GLN A 70 -10.85 24.90 -37.71
CA GLN A 70 -11.73 23.73 -37.66
C GLN A 70 -12.07 23.33 -36.21
N THR A 71 -13.13 22.53 -36.05
CA THR A 71 -13.48 21.89 -34.78
C THR A 71 -12.31 21.02 -34.28
N PRO A 72 -11.70 21.32 -33.13
CA PRO A 72 -10.59 20.53 -32.59
C PRO A 72 -10.94 19.06 -32.35
N PHE A 73 -9.96 18.18 -32.51
CA PHE A 73 -10.12 16.73 -32.28
C PHE A 73 -10.75 16.38 -30.92
N TYR A 74 -10.34 17.05 -29.84
CA TYR A 74 -10.87 16.78 -28.49
C TYR A 74 -12.35 17.19 -28.30
N ILE A 75 -12.93 17.92 -29.26
CA ILE A 75 -14.34 18.32 -29.30
C ILE A 75 -15.13 17.43 -30.25
N VAL A 76 -14.50 16.97 -31.33
CA VAL A 76 -15.12 16.03 -32.29
C VAL A 76 -15.48 14.71 -31.61
N ILE A 77 -14.67 14.26 -30.65
CA ILE A 77 -14.96 13.04 -29.88
C ILE A 77 -16.17 13.29 -28.95
N PRO A 78 -17.22 12.44 -28.98
CA PRO A 78 -18.35 12.58 -28.07
C PRO A 78 -17.94 12.34 -26.62
N LYS A 79 -18.60 13.03 -25.69
CA LYS A 79 -18.40 12.79 -24.26
C LYS A 79 -19.03 11.46 -23.87
N TYR A 80 -18.27 10.64 -23.15
CA TYR A 80 -18.74 9.41 -22.53
C TYR A 80 -18.26 9.34 -21.09
N GLY A 81 -19.01 8.68 -20.22
CA GLY A 81 -18.78 8.60 -18.77
C GLY A 81 -17.58 7.76 -18.33
N TYR A 82 -16.47 7.75 -19.08
CA TYR A 82 -15.29 6.93 -18.79
C TYR A 82 -14.80 7.06 -17.34
N ASN A 83 -14.72 8.31 -16.86
CA ASN A 83 -14.25 8.66 -15.52
C ASN A 83 -15.40 9.05 -14.58
N GLU A 84 -16.65 8.75 -14.92
CA GLU A 84 -17.78 9.09 -14.05
C GLU A 84 -17.65 8.36 -12.70
N GLY A 85 -17.78 9.09 -11.60
CA GLY A 85 -17.63 8.55 -10.25
C GLY A 85 -16.22 8.09 -9.87
N HIS A 86 -15.17 8.37 -10.68
CA HIS A 86 -13.80 7.93 -10.40
C HIS A 86 -13.27 8.33 -9.02
N SER A 87 -13.79 9.41 -8.44
CA SER A 87 -13.44 9.92 -7.12
C SER A 87 -14.06 9.14 -5.95
N TYR A 88 -15.04 8.28 -6.22
CA TYR A 88 -15.75 7.45 -5.24
C TYR A 88 -15.44 5.96 -5.38
N ARG A 89 -14.88 5.55 -6.54
CA ARG A 89 -14.47 4.16 -6.79
C ARG A 89 -13.42 3.74 -5.76
N ARG A 90 -13.67 2.62 -5.09
CA ARG A 90 -12.77 2.02 -4.10
C ARG A 90 -11.58 1.37 -4.79
N GLN A 91 -10.38 1.63 -4.30
CA GLN A 91 -9.14 1.04 -4.82
C GLN A 91 -8.49 0.17 -3.76
N TYR A 92 -7.84 -0.92 -4.19
CA TYR A 92 -7.09 -1.81 -3.31
C TYR A 92 -5.73 -2.06 -3.91
N GLN A 93 -4.68 -1.91 -3.11
CA GLN A 93 -3.32 -2.17 -3.58
C GLN A 93 -3.12 -3.68 -3.70
N PRO A 94 -2.62 -4.21 -4.83
CA PRO A 94 -2.41 -5.64 -4.99
C PRO A 94 -1.24 -6.13 -4.12
N LEU A 95 -1.45 -7.25 -3.45
CA LEU A 95 -0.41 -8.01 -2.74
C LEU A 95 -0.41 -9.43 -3.30
N SER A 96 0.63 -9.77 -4.06
CA SER A 96 0.87 -11.14 -4.56
C SER A 96 1.36 -12.06 -3.44
N LEU A 97 1.08 -13.35 -3.52
CA LEU A 97 1.66 -14.36 -2.61
C LEU A 97 3.18 -14.44 -2.72
N ASN A 98 3.76 -14.26 -3.92
CA ASN A 98 5.21 -14.22 -4.09
C ASN A 98 5.85 -13.09 -3.27
N ARG A 99 5.27 -11.88 -3.32
CA ARG A 99 5.70 -10.75 -2.50
C ARG A 99 5.58 -11.05 -1.00
N LEU A 100 4.50 -11.72 -0.58
CA LEU A 100 4.28 -12.08 0.81
C LEU A 100 5.35 -13.07 1.29
N GLN A 101 5.61 -14.13 0.53
CA GLN A 101 6.67 -15.11 0.81
C GLN A 101 8.05 -14.44 0.91
N TYR A 102 8.38 -13.58 -0.07
CA TYR A 102 9.62 -12.81 -0.06
C TYR A 102 9.81 -11.95 1.21
N LEU A 103 8.74 -11.36 1.74
CA LEU A 103 8.80 -10.56 2.97
C LEU A 103 9.05 -11.42 4.21
N ILE A 104 8.52 -12.65 4.22
CA ILE A 104 8.74 -13.63 5.28
C ILE A 104 10.16 -14.17 5.23
N ASP A 105 10.65 -14.54 4.05
CA ASP A 105 11.99 -15.11 3.87
C ASP A 105 13.09 -14.12 4.27
N LEU A 106 12.86 -12.81 4.05
CA LEU A 106 13.74 -11.75 4.53
C LEU A 106 13.62 -11.44 6.02
N GLY A 107 12.68 -12.07 6.74
CA GLY A 107 12.39 -11.79 8.14
C GLY A 107 11.80 -10.41 8.40
N ARG A 108 11.19 -9.78 7.38
CA ARG A 108 10.57 -8.45 7.51
C ARG A 108 9.15 -8.52 8.05
N VAL A 109 8.47 -9.62 7.75
CA VAL A 109 7.16 -9.97 8.29
C VAL A 109 7.32 -11.29 9.02
N ASP A 110 6.95 -11.31 10.30
CA ASP A 110 7.02 -12.51 11.11
C ASP A 110 5.70 -13.30 11.02
N PRO A 111 5.71 -14.55 10.51
CA PRO A 111 4.52 -15.39 10.42
C PRO A 111 4.04 -15.90 11.80
N SER A 112 4.84 -15.74 12.87
CA SER A 112 4.47 -16.14 14.22
C SER A 112 3.39 -15.25 14.86
N GLN A 113 3.11 -14.10 14.27
CA GLN A 113 2.09 -13.14 14.71
C GLN A 113 1.03 -12.93 13.63
N PRO A 114 -0.18 -12.46 13.99
CA PRO A 114 -1.20 -12.10 13.01
C PRO A 114 -0.70 -10.99 12.08
N ILE A 115 -0.74 -11.26 10.77
CA ILE A 115 -0.33 -10.34 9.72
C ILE A 115 -1.51 -9.41 9.41
N ASP A 116 -1.38 -8.17 9.84
CA ASP A 116 -2.32 -7.09 9.59
C ASP A 116 -1.71 -6.04 8.63
N LEU A 117 -2.53 -5.11 8.15
CA LEU A 117 -2.10 -4.00 7.32
C LEU A 117 -1.00 -3.16 8.02
N THR A 118 -1.07 -2.99 9.34
CA THR A 118 -0.01 -2.36 10.15
C THR A 118 1.35 -3.00 9.93
N GLN A 119 1.43 -4.34 10.02
CA GLN A 119 2.67 -5.10 9.85
C GLN A 119 3.18 -5.01 8.41
N LEU A 120 2.28 -5.07 7.42
CA LEU A 120 2.66 -4.95 6.01
C LEU A 120 3.21 -3.56 5.66
N VAL A 121 2.63 -2.49 6.24
CA VAL A 121 3.12 -1.11 6.06
C VAL A 121 4.45 -0.92 6.80
N ASN A 122 4.58 -1.44 8.03
CA ASN A 122 5.83 -1.43 8.79
C ASN A 122 6.95 -2.22 8.10
N ALA A 123 6.61 -3.32 7.44
CA ALA A 123 7.54 -4.09 6.62
C ALA A 123 7.80 -3.44 5.25
N ARG A 124 7.14 -2.34 4.90
CA ARG A 124 7.19 -1.69 3.57
C ARG A 124 6.93 -2.73 2.46
N GLY A 125 6.03 -3.67 2.75
CA GLY A 125 5.56 -4.68 1.82
C GLY A 125 4.62 -4.07 0.78
N VAL A 126 3.78 -3.15 1.25
CA VAL A 126 2.75 -2.43 0.51
C VAL A 126 2.76 -0.96 0.91
N THR A 127 2.32 -0.08 0.01
CA THR A 127 2.16 1.36 0.28
C THR A 127 0.73 1.77 0.00
N VAL A 128 -0.06 1.89 1.06
CA VAL A 128 -1.47 2.30 0.99
C VAL A 128 -1.58 3.82 1.16
N GLN A 129 -2.42 4.46 0.35
CA GLN A 129 -2.65 5.91 0.34
C GLN A 129 -4.13 6.22 0.54
N PRO A 130 -4.62 6.35 1.79
CA PRO A 130 -6.03 6.60 2.08
C PRO A 130 -6.62 7.82 1.34
N LEU A 131 -5.82 8.88 1.15
CA LEU A 131 -6.22 10.08 0.40
C LEU A 131 -6.51 9.83 -1.09
N LYS A 132 -5.97 8.75 -1.66
CA LYS A 132 -6.21 8.34 -3.06
C LYS A 132 -7.38 7.37 -3.22
N ARG A 133 -8.24 7.26 -2.19
CA ARG A 133 -9.42 6.37 -2.20
C ARG A 133 -9.01 4.90 -2.20
N ASP A 134 -7.84 4.63 -1.61
CA ASP A 134 -7.48 3.28 -1.23
C ASP A 134 -8.31 2.88 -0.01
N TYR A 135 -8.89 1.69 -0.05
CA TYR A 135 -9.64 1.08 1.05
C TYR A 135 -8.90 -0.09 1.69
N GLY A 136 -7.69 -0.39 1.22
CA GLY A 136 -6.82 -1.42 1.77
C GLY A 136 -6.03 -2.13 0.69
N ILE A 137 -5.93 -3.45 0.83
CA ILE A 137 -5.10 -4.36 0.05
C ILE A 137 -6.00 -5.48 -0.47
N GLN A 138 -5.74 -5.88 -1.72
CA GLN A 138 -6.32 -7.07 -2.32
C GLN A 138 -5.24 -8.14 -2.45
N LEU A 139 -5.51 -9.34 -1.97
CA LEU A 139 -4.62 -10.48 -2.09
C LEU A 139 -4.83 -11.16 -3.45
N VAL A 140 -3.74 -11.26 -4.22
CA VAL A 140 -3.74 -11.77 -5.60
C VAL A 140 -2.99 -13.10 -5.65
N GLU A 141 -3.45 -13.99 -6.52
CA GLU A 141 -2.97 -15.36 -6.74
C GLU A 141 -1.59 -15.48 -7.40
N GLU A 142 -0.91 -14.38 -7.67
CA GLU A 142 0.43 -14.45 -8.27
C GLU A 142 1.43 -15.10 -7.30
N GLY A 143 2.01 -16.22 -7.72
CA GLY A 143 2.99 -16.99 -6.94
C GLY A 143 2.41 -18.11 -6.07
N VAL A 144 1.19 -18.58 -6.35
CA VAL A 144 0.55 -19.68 -5.60
C VAL A 144 1.39 -20.94 -5.52
N ASP A 145 2.03 -21.35 -6.61
CA ASP A 145 2.78 -22.61 -6.65
C ASP A 145 3.98 -22.63 -5.71
N ASN A 146 4.59 -21.46 -5.45
CA ASN A 146 5.77 -21.30 -4.63
C ASN A 146 5.46 -20.88 -3.19
N PHE A 147 4.18 -20.64 -2.86
CA PHE A 147 3.79 -20.17 -1.55
C PHE A 147 3.75 -21.33 -0.55
N VAL A 148 4.57 -21.26 0.50
CA VAL A 148 4.71 -22.35 1.50
C VAL A 148 4.42 -21.86 2.93
N ALA A 149 4.39 -20.54 3.15
CA ALA A 149 4.22 -20.00 4.49
C ALA A 149 2.85 -20.30 5.12
N LYS A 150 2.87 -20.71 6.39
CA LYS A 150 1.69 -20.81 7.27
C LYS A 150 1.49 -19.48 8.00
N VAL A 151 0.42 -18.76 7.67
CA VAL A 151 0.17 -17.41 8.21
C VAL A 151 -1.28 -17.20 8.59
N SER A 152 -1.51 -16.36 9.60
CA SER A 152 -2.82 -15.73 9.82
C SER A 152 -2.77 -14.33 9.24
N ILE A 153 -3.55 -14.06 8.19
CA ILE A 153 -3.55 -12.76 7.51
C ILE A 153 -4.95 -12.16 7.42
N GLU A 154 -5.04 -10.86 7.72
CA GLU A 154 -6.23 -10.06 7.45
C GLU A 154 -6.01 -9.16 6.23
N VAL A 155 -6.87 -9.31 5.23
CA VAL A 155 -6.88 -8.47 4.03
C VAL A 155 -8.28 -7.90 3.81
N GLN A 156 -8.44 -6.95 2.90
CA GLN A 156 -9.76 -6.38 2.62
C GLN A 156 -10.47 -7.17 1.53
N TRP A 157 -9.71 -7.60 0.52
CA TRP A 157 -10.17 -8.42 -0.59
C TRP A 157 -9.21 -9.59 -0.83
N ALA A 158 -9.72 -10.73 -1.25
CA ALA A 158 -8.92 -11.89 -1.62
C ALA A 158 -9.56 -12.66 -2.78
N SER A 159 -8.73 -13.16 -3.70
CA SER A 159 -9.19 -14.10 -4.72
C SER A 159 -9.36 -15.51 -4.14
N GLU A 160 -10.29 -16.27 -4.70
CA GLU A 160 -10.58 -17.65 -4.25
C GLU A 160 -9.32 -18.54 -4.28
N LEU A 161 -8.50 -18.39 -5.33
CA LEU A 161 -7.28 -19.17 -5.51
C LEU A 161 -6.21 -18.78 -4.48
N ALA A 162 -6.09 -17.50 -4.13
CA ALA A 162 -5.17 -17.05 -3.07
C ALA A 162 -5.60 -17.57 -1.68
N ILE A 163 -6.91 -17.61 -1.40
CA ILE A 163 -7.47 -18.22 -0.19
C ILE A 163 -7.09 -19.71 -0.12
N ALA A 164 -7.25 -20.43 -1.24
CA ALA A 164 -6.88 -21.85 -1.36
C ALA A 164 -5.43 -22.11 -0.94
N ALA A 165 -4.52 -21.30 -1.48
CA ALA A 165 -3.08 -21.45 -1.28
C ALA A 165 -2.69 -21.26 0.20
N ILE A 166 -3.29 -20.29 0.88
CA ILE A 166 -3.05 -20.04 2.30
C ILE A 166 -3.61 -21.18 3.16
N GLU A 167 -4.85 -21.59 2.90
CA GLU A 167 -5.51 -22.64 3.69
C GLU A 167 -4.88 -24.01 3.49
N LYS A 168 -4.37 -24.30 2.27
CA LYS A 168 -3.61 -25.52 1.95
C LYS A 168 -2.38 -25.68 2.84
N ASN A 169 -1.69 -24.57 3.15
CA ASN A 169 -0.52 -24.56 4.03
C ASN A 169 -0.87 -24.50 5.52
N GLY A 170 -2.16 -24.55 5.87
CA GLY A 170 -2.64 -24.46 7.27
C GLY A 170 -2.75 -23.04 7.81
N GLY A 171 -2.69 -22.03 6.93
CA GLY A 171 -2.96 -20.65 7.30
C GLY A 171 -4.45 -20.34 7.47
N ILE A 172 -4.72 -19.16 8.02
CA ILE A 172 -6.07 -18.58 8.14
C ILE A 172 -6.08 -17.23 7.44
N ILE A 173 -7.09 -17.00 6.63
CA ILE A 173 -7.34 -15.71 5.99
C ILE A 173 -8.67 -15.15 6.48
N THR A 174 -8.70 -13.86 6.74
CA THR A 174 -9.93 -13.14 7.12
C THR A 174 -10.06 -11.88 6.28
N THR A 175 -11.27 -11.58 5.81
CA THR A 175 -11.55 -10.33 5.12
C THR A 175 -12.22 -9.33 6.06
N GLY A 176 -11.58 -8.18 6.26
CA GLY A 176 -12.02 -7.13 7.18
C GLY A 176 -12.15 -5.77 6.51
N PHE A 177 -13.23 -5.05 6.80
CA PHE A 177 -13.43 -3.69 6.28
C PHE A 177 -12.76 -2.63 7.17
N TYR A 178 -12.19 -1.60 6.53
CA TYR A 178 -11.71 -0.39 7.20
C TYR A 178 -12.29 0.85 6.51
N ASP A 179 -12.94 1.71 7.29
CA ASP A 179 -13.35 3.02 6.81
C ASP A 179 -12.12 3.91 6.56
N PRO A 180 -12.21 4.97 5.73
CA PRO A 180 -11.06 5.79 5.36
C PRO A 180 -10.30 6.38 6.56
N ARG A 181 -11.00 6.70 7.66
CA ARG A 181 -10.37 7.22 8.88
C ARG A 181 -9.62 6.11 9.62
N SER A 182 -10.25 4.97 9.83
CA SER A 182 -9.59 3.82 10.47
C SER A 182 -8.40 3.31 9.66
N LEU A 183 -8.49 3.31 8.33
CA LEU A 183 -7.39 2.91 7.46
C LEU A 183 -6.17 3.84 7.61
N ASP A 184 -6.38 5.16 7.67
CA ASP A 184 -5.28 6.12 7.91
C ASP A 184 -4.61 5.88 9.27
N VAL A 185 -5.42 5.67 10.31
CA VAL A 185 -4.94 5.34 11.66
C VAL A 185 -4.15 4.03 11.67
N LEU A 186 -4.63 3.02 10.96
CA LEU A 186 -3.99 1.70 10.84
C LEU A 186 -2.67 1.76 10.07
N CYS A 187 -2.62 2.52 8.97
CA CYS A 187 -1.40 2.68 8.18
C CYS A 187 -0.31 3.44 8.96
N LYS A 188 -0.69 4.44 9.75
CA LYS A 188 0.22 5.35 10.44
C LYS A 188 -0.21 5.58 11.89
N PRO A 189 -0.02 4.57 12.77
CA PRO A 189 -0.47 4.65 14.16
C PRO A 189 0.32 5.67 14.99
N VAL A 190 1.63 5.80 14.77
CA VAL A 190 2.48 6.71 15.57
C VAL A 190 2.04 8.17 15.43
N PRO A 191 1.88 8.73 14.21
CA PRO A 191 1.30 10.07 14.04
C PRO A 191 -0.13 10.21 14.60
N PHE A 192 -0.91 9.13 14.66
CA PHE A 192 -2.23 9.16 15.31
C PHE A 192 -2.11 9.31 16.83
N PHE A 193 -1.31 8.48 17.49
CA PHE A 193 -1.14 8.54 18.95
C PHE A 193 -0.52 9.86 19.43
N LEU A 194 0.36 10.48 18.63
CA LEU A 194 0.91 11.81 18.93
C LEU A 194 -0.14 12.93 18.94
N ARG A 195 -1.32 12.73 18.34
CA ARG A 195 -2.44 13.70 18.40
C ARG A 195 -3.18 13.67 19.75
N GLY A 196 -2.94 12.67 20.60
CA GLY A 196 -3.62 12.54 21.89
C GLY A 196 -5.12 12.22 21.79
N GLN A 197 -5.58 11.70 20.65
CA GLN A 197 -6.98 11.32 20.46
C GLN A 197 -7.25 9.90 20.96
N PRO A 198 -8.46 9.60 21.49
CA PRO A 198 -8.86 8.23 21.80
C PRO A 198 -8.99 7.41 20.52
N ILE A 199 -8.65 6.12 20.59
CA ILE A 199 -8.79 5.18 19.47
C ILE A 199 -10.26 5.15 19.02
N PRO A 200 -10.59 5.50 17.77
CA PRO A 200 -11.96 5.42 17.30
C PRO A 200 -12.37 3.97 17.09
N LYS A 201 -13.67 3.69 17.16
CA LYS A 201 -14.22 2.42 16.67
C LYS A 201 -14.34 2.46 15.14
N ARG A 202 -13.98 1.38 14.46
CA ARG A 202 -14.15 1.29 13.00
C ARG A 202 -15.64 1.21 12.64
N MET A 203 -16.00 1.79 11.50
CA MET A 203 -17.37 1.76 11.01
C MET A 203 -17.65 0.46 10.23
N LEU A 204 -18.92 0.09 10.13
CA LEU A 204 -19.35 -1.03 9.31
C LEU A 204 -19.22 -0.70 7.82
N PRO A 205 -19.12 -1.72 6.95
CA PRO A 205 -19.14 -1.52 5.51
C PRO A 205 -20.45 -0.84 5.05
N PRO A 206 -20.42 -0.10 3.91
CA PRO A 206 -21.63 0.37 3.26
C PRO A 206 -22.48 -0.82 2.78
N GLU A 207 -23.78 -0.59 2.57
CA GLU A 207 -24.76 -1.61 2.16
C GLU A 207 -24.29 -2.47 0.98
N GLU A 208 -23.66 -1.85 -0.02
CA GLU A 208 -23.09 -2.52 -1.20
C GLU A 208 -22.07 -3.63 -0.86
N LEU A 209 -21.32 -3.47 0.24
CA LEU A 209 -20.26 -4.39 0.66
C LEU A 209 -20.68 -5.33 1.78
N VAL A 210 -21.86 -5.13 2.39
CA VAL A 210 -22.36 -6.01 3.45
C VAL A 210 -22.40 -7.47 2.98
N PRO A 211 -22.98 -7.82 1.81
CA PRO A 211 -23.02 -9.20 1.35
C PRO A 211 -21.61 -9.83 1.29
N TYR A 212 -20.64 -9.10 0.73
CA TYR A 212 -19.27 -9.59 0.60
C TYR A 212 -18.63 -9.99 1.94
N TYR A 213 -18.81 -9.18 2.99
CA TYR A 213 -18.22 -9.42 4.32
C TYR A 213 -19.05 -10.32 5.23
N THR A 214 -20.32 -10.60 4.89
CA THR A 214 -21.15 -11.62 5.54
C THR A 214 -21.00 -13.00 4.88
N ASP A 215 -20.49 -13.06 3.66
CA ASP A 215 -20.31 -14.30 2.92
C ASP A 215 -19.12 -15.12 3.45
N ALA A 216 -19.39 -16.39 3.75
CA ALA A 216 -18.38 -17.34 4.23
C ALA A 216 -17.34 -17.69 3.16
N GLN A 217 -17.71 -17.67 1.87
CA GLN A 217 -16.81 -17.94 0.75
C GLN A 217 -15.64 -16.94 0.69
N ASN A 218 -15.89 -15.68 1.05
CA ASN A 218 -14.88 -14.62 1.08
C ASN A 218 -14.13 -14.55 2.43
N ARG A 219 -14.43 -15.46 3.37
CA ARG A 219 -13.88 -15.46 4.75
C ARG A 219 -14.18 -14.14 5.48
N GLY A 220 -15.40 -13.64 5.27
CA GLY A 220 -15.91 -12.41 5.85
C GLY A 220 -15.80 -12.35 7.36
N TYR A 221 -15.40 -11.19 7.90
CA TYR A 221 -15.34 -10.98 9.35
C TYR A 221 -16.72 -10.96 10.05
N LEU A 222 -17.81 -10.77 9.29
CA LEU A 222 -19.19 -10.81 9.78
C LEU A 222 -19.91 -12.12 9.41
N ALA A 223 -19.20 -13.07 8.80
CA ALA A 223 -19.78 -14.35 8.37
C ALA A 223 -19.96 -15.32 9.54
N ASP A 224 -20.95 -16.21 9.41
CA ASP A 224 -21.18 -17.29 10.38
C ASP A 224 -19.98 -18.24 10.43
N PRO A 225 -19.34 -18.43 11.60
CA PRO A 225 -18.13 -19.26 11.71
C PRO A 225 -18.33 -20.72 11.26
N ALA A 226 -19.52 -21.29 11.47
CA ALA A 226 -19.84 -22.66 11.04
C ALA A 226 -19.83 -22.80 9.51
N LYS A 227 -20.42 -21.84 8.78
CA LYS A 227 -20.43 -21.83 7.31
C LYS A 227 -19.04 -21.59 6.72
N VAL A 228 -18.19 -20.84 7.41
CA VAL A 228 -16.79 -20.67 7.00
C VAL A 228 -16.10 -22.04 6.98
N GLN A 229 -16.31 -22.89 7.98
CA GLN A 229 -15.71 -24.22 8.00
C GLN A 229 -16.18 -25.11 6.83
N GLU A 230 -17.47 -25.06 6.49
CA GLU A 230 -18.01 -25.76 5.30
C GLU A 230 -17.37 -25.25 4.01
N ALA A 231 -17.28 -23.92 3.83
CA ALA A 231 -16.67 -23.29 2.66
C ALA A 231 -15.18 -23.65 2.49
N ARG A 232 -14.46 -23.92 3.58
CA ARG A 232 -13.07 -24.42 3.54
C ARG A 232 -13.00 -25.84 3.01
N MET A 233 -13.90 -26.70 3.44
CA MET A 233 -13.98 -28.09 2.98
C MET A 233 -14.34 -28.15 1.48
N ASP A 234 -15.24 -27.29 1.03
CA ASP A 234 -15.64 -27.25 -0.39
C ASP A 234 -14.53 -26.71 -1.28
N LEU A 235 -13.80 -25.69 -0.82
CA LEU A 235 -12.65 -25.15 -1.54
C LEU A 235 -11.52 -26.21 -1.64
N ALA A 236 -11.26 -26.94 -0.55
CA ALA A 236 -10.30 -28.04 -0.53
C ALA A 236 -10.66 -29.15 -1.55
N LYS A 237 -11.94 -29.52 -1.64
CA LYS A 237 -12.44 -30.46 -2.66
C LYS A 237 -12.26 -29.90 -4.09
N LYS A 238 -12.55 -28.62 -4.30
CA LYS A 238 -12.48 -27.97 -5.62
C LYS A 238 -11.05 -27.92 -6.17
N TYR A 239 -10.08 -27.55 -5.33
CA TYR A 239 -8.67 -27.41 -5.74
C TYR A 239 -7.81 -28.65 -5.44
N GLY A 240 -8.40 -29.72 -4.90
CA GLY A 240 -7.75 -31.02 -4.75
C GLY A 240 -6.63 -31.06 -3.71
N TYR A 241 -6.82 -30.43 -2.55
CA TYR A 241 -5.90 -30.56 -1.42
C TYR A 241 -6.62 -31.06 -0.16
N ILE A 242 -5.88 -31.71 0.73
CA ILE A 242 -6.39 -32.15 2.03
C ILE A 242 -6.32 -30.95 2.97
N LEU A 243 -7.46 -30.56 3.54
CA LEU A 243 -7.50 -29.46 4.49
C LEU A 243 -6.77 -29.88 5.79
N PRO A 244 -5.68 -29.19 6.19
CA PRO A 244 -4.99 -29.50 7.44
C PRO A 244 -5.86 -29.11 8.65
N ASP A 245 -5.82 -29.96 9.68
CA ASP A 245 -6.52 -29.75 10.93
C ASP A 245 -5.72 -28.81 11.84
N ILE A 246 -6.10 -27.53 11.86
CA ILE A 246 -5.39 -26.49 12.60
C ILE A 246 -5.54 -26.66 14.11
N THR A 247 -6.56 -27.38 14.59
CA THR A 247 -6.79 -27.56 16.04
C THR A 247 -5.65 -28.29 16.75
N LYS A 248 -4.89 -29.10 16.00
CA LYS A 248 -3.74 -29.86 16.50
C LYS A 248 -2.43 -29.08 16.46
N ASP A 249 -2.44 -27.88 15.89
CA ASP A 249 -1.27 -27.06 15.70
C ASP A 249 -0.92 -26.30 16.99
N GLU A 250 0.37 -26.20 17.31
CA GLU A 250 0.86 -25.42 18.45
C GLU A 250 0.48 -23.94 18.32
N MET A 251 0.37 -23.44 17.07
CA MET A 251 0.04 -22.05 16.78
C MET A 251 -1.48 -21.77 16.71
N TYR A 252 -2.34 -22.74 17.08
CA TYR A 252 -3.80 -22.62 16.96
C TYR A 252 -4.37 -21.33 17.59
N ASN A 253 -3.95 -20.98 18.80
CA ASN A 253 -4.43 -19.79 19.51
C ASN A 253 -4.07 -18.48 18.78
N MET A 254 -2.92 -18.45 18.12
CA MET A 254 -2.50 -17.30 17.32
C MET A 254 -3.29 -17.23 16.01
N LEU A 255 -3.44 -18.37 15.33
CA LEU A 255 -4.12 -18.43 14.04
C LEU A 255 -5.60 -18.04 14.16
N THR A 256 -6.25 -18.44 15.25
CA THR A 256 -7.66 -18.14 15.54
C THR A 256 -7.90 -16.74 16.10
N MET A 257 -6.84 -15.98 16.42
CA MET A 257 -6.97 -14.62 16.92
C MET A 257 -7.60 -13.72 15.85
N ARG A 258 -8.74 -13.10 16.18
CA ARG A 258 -9.45 -12.16 15.30
C ARG A 258 -9.71 -10.86 16.05
N LYS A 259 -9.70 -9.75 15.32
CA LYS A 259 -10.16 -8.45 15.84
C LYS A 259 -11.67 -8.44 15.94
N ASP A 260 -12.19 -7.76 16.96
CA ASP A 260 -13.62 -7.47 17.02
C ASP A 260 -14.04 -6.61 15.81
N PRO A 261 -15.28 -6.74 15.33
CA PRO A 261 -15.81 -5.94 14.22
C PRO A 261 -15.65 -4.43 14.37
N ARG A 262 -15.58 -3.91 15.59
CA ARG A 262 -15.40 -2.48 15.89
C ARG A 262 -13.97 -2.07 16.24
N GLN A 263 -13.04 -3.02 16.32
CA GLN A 263 -11.66 -2.79 16.75
C GLN A 263 -10.72 -2.49 15.57
N ILE A 264 -9.76 -1.58 15.77
CA ILE A 264 -8.75 -1.22 14.76
C ILE A 264 -7.46 -2.02 14.94
N PHE A 265 -6.90 -2.03 16.16
CA PHE A 265 -5.61 -2.66 16.46
C PHE A 265 -5.81 -3.92 17.30
N PHE A 266 -4.96 -4.94 17.10
CA PHE A 266 -4.90 -6.07 18.02
C PHE A 266 -4.49 -5.60 19.44
N GLY A 267 -5.23 -6.05 20.46
CA GLY A 267 -4.92 -5.79 21.87
C GLY A 267 -5.22 -4.38 22.39
N LEU A 268 -5.67 -3.45 21.54
CA LEU A 268 -6.10 -2.10 21.96
C LEU A 268 -7.57 -1.90 21.61
N ALA A 269 -8.40 -1.63 22.61
CA ALA A 269 -9.83 -1.39 22.44
C ALA A 269 -10.12 0.07 22.03
N PRO A 270 -11.24 0.33 21.34
CA PRO A 270 -11.70 1.69 21.08
C PRO A 270 -11.97 2.45 22.40
N GLY A 271 -11.77 3.76 22.37
CA GLY A 271 -11.90 4.65 23.53
C GLY A 271 -10.64 4.80 24.38
N TRP A 272 -9.65 3.91 24.24
CA TRP A 272 -8.38 4.03 24.96
C TRP A 272 -7.52 5.16 24.38
N VAL A 273 -6.78 5.84 25.25
CA VAL A 273 -5.80 6.87 24.87
C VAL A 273 -4.40 6.36 25.19
N VAL A 274 -3.55 6.28 24.17
CA VAL A 274 -2.16 5.81 24.31
C VAL A 274 -1.25 7.01 24.57
N ASN A 275 -0.57 7.03 25.73
CA ASN A 275 0.46 8.00 26.02
C ASN A 275 1.84 7.39 25.75
N LEU A 276 2.47 7.80 24.64
CA LEU A 276 3.78 7.31 24.22
C LEU A 276 4.92 7.77 25.16
N SER A 277 4.80 8.96 25.75
CA SER A 277 5.87 9.52 26.60
C SER A 277 6.05 8.74 27.90
N GLU A 278 4.94 8.41 28.57
CA GLU A 278 4.94 7.66 29.82
C GLU A 278 4.79 6.15 29.63
N LYS A 279 4.60 5.68 28.38
CA LYS A 279 4.27 4.28 28.05
C LYS A 279 3.05 3.75 28.83
N LYS A 280 2.03 4.59 28.99
CA LYS A 280 0.78 4.26 29.70
C LYS A 280 -0.42 4.29 28.75
N ILE A 281 -1.44 3.52 29.11
CA ILE A 281 -2.73 3.51 28.41
C ILE A 281 -3.79 4.00 29.38
N LEU A 282 -4.51 5.05 29.01
CA LEU A 282 -5.64 5.57 29.77
C LEU A 282 -6.93 4.93 29.23
N LYS A 283 -7.74 4.38 30.13
CA LYS A 283 -9.02 3.74 29.81
C LYS A 283 -10.16 4.63 30.32
N PRO A 284 -11.24 4.80 29.55
CA PRO A 284 -12.42 5.52 30.03
C PRO A 284 -13.07 4.75 31.18
N THR A 285 -13.52 5.47 32.22
CA THR A 285 -14.24 4.90 33.38
C THR A 285 -15.71 5.30 33.39
N ASP A 286 -16.05 6.40 32.70
CA ASP A 286 -17.42 6.87 32.62
C ASP A 286 -18.30 5.86 31.88
N LYS A 287 -19.47 5.57 32.45
CA LYS A 287 -20.38 4.53 31.96
C LYS A 287 -20.92 4.87 30.58
N GLU A 288 -21.22 6.14 30.31
CA GLU A 288 -21.72 6.59 29.02
C GLU A 288 -20.67 6.41 27.92
N LEU A 289 -19.42 6.81 28.19
CA LEU A 289 -18.32 6.61 27.25
C LEU A 289 -18.01 5.13 27.01
N CYS A 290 -18.00 4.32 28.08
CA CYS A 290 -17.80 2.88 27.95
C CYS A 290 -18.88 2.25 27.06
N SER A 291 -20.17 2.58 27.30
CA SER A 291 -21.28 2.12 26.48
C SER A 291 -21.15 2.58 25.02
N TYR A 292 -20.76 3.84 24.80
CA TYR A 292 -20.56 4.39 23.46
C TYR A 292 -19.47 3.65 22.67
N TYR A 293 -18.33 3.35 23.29
CA TYR A 293 -17.22 2.68 22.61
C TYR A 293 -17.38 1.16 22.48
N SER A 294 -18.19 0.53 23.35
CA SER A 294 -18.48 -0.91 23.27
C SER A 294 -19.61 -1.27 22.30
N SER A 295 -20.40 -0.29 21.84
CA SER A 295 -21.54 -0.48 20.91
C SER A 295 -21.12 -0.44 19.43
#